data_AF-A0A645C1E2-F1
#
_entry.id   AF-A0A645C1E2-F1
#
_cell.length_a   1.000
_cell.length_b   1.000
_cell.length_c   1.000
_cell.angle_alpha   90.00
_cell.angle_beta   90.00
_cell.angle_gamma   90.00
#
_symmetry.space_group_name_H-M   'P 1'
#
loop_
_entity.id
_entity.type
_entity.pdbx_description
1 polymer ?
#
loop_
_entity_poly.entity_id
_entity_poly.type
_entity_poly.pdbx_seq_one_letter_code
_entity_poly.pdbx_strand_id
1 'polypeptide(L)'
;MVHPVSLGYTAHTWDYSYKKRYDAVLLSKVGMYAELAARLGLCLALENGPIEVLEEVIDFAVRKNLQESLGICIDTGHASMHAGKDPENVLKHLRTFKEHLVQLHVHDNLGLKDDHLIPGKGCVPWSAVMEILNDIRQSLPFVFELKTVESPADALKESKSFLTQL
;
A
#
# COMPACT_ATOMS: atom_id res chain seq x y z
N MET A 1 -9.39 -1.53 -4.98
CA MET A 1 -8.62 -0.69 -4.06
C MET A 1 -9.51 0.46 -3.58
N VAL A 2 -9.36 0.86 -2.32
CA VAL A 2 -10.00 2.05 -1.75
C VAL A 2 -8.92 2.90 -1.10
N HIS A 3 -8.71 4.10 -1.64
CA HIS A 3 -7.82 5.08 -1.02
C HIS A 3 -8.41 5.58 0.30
N PRO A 4 -7.58 5.95 1.31
CA PRO A 4 -8.07 6.60 2.51
C PRO A 4 -8.95 7.83 2.20
N VAL A 5 -8.62 8.63 1.18
CA VAL A 5 -9.48 9.77 0.78
C VAL A 5 -10.92 9.35 0.50
N SER A 6 -11.10 8.20 -0.16
CA SER A 6 -12.42 7.66 -0.52
C SER A 6 -13.23 7.22 0.71
N LEU A 7 -12.59 7.01 1.85
CA LEU A 7 -13.23 6.74 3.13
C LEU A 7 -13.59 8.03 3.89
N GLY A 8 -13.19 9.20 3.38
CA GLY A 8 -13.42 10.50 4.01
C GLY A 8 -12.19 11.11 4.68
N TYR A 9 -10.98 10.57 4.46
CA TYR A 9 -9.74 11.22 4.86
C TYR A 9 -9.41 12.35 3.86
N THR A 10 -9.98 13.54 4.05
CA THR A 10 -9.90 14.64 3.07
C THR A 10 -8.57 15.41 3.06
N ALA A 11 -7.63 15.06 3.93
CA ALA A 11 -6.29 15.64 3.98
C ALA A 11 -5.28 14.61 4.51
N HIS A 12 -4.00 14.83 4.20
CA HIS A 12 -2.86 14.15 4.84
C HIS A 12 -2.70 12.66 4.50
N THR A 13 -3.29 12.17 3.41
CA THR A 13 -3.11 10.78 2.95
C THR A 13 -1.68 10.47 2.53
N TRP A 14 -0.94 11.51 2.18
CA TRP A 14 0.46 11.46 1.77
C TRP A 14 1.41 11.92 2.88
N ASP A 15 0.90 12.24 4.07
CA ASP A 15 1.73 12.70 5.16
C ASP A 15 2.49 11.52 5.77
N TYR A 16 3.75 11.75 6.13
CA TYR A 16 4.58 10.73 6.77
C TYR A 16 3.98 10.19 8.08
N SER A 17 3.36 11.06 8.87
CA SER A 17 2.76 10.71 10.15
C SER A 17 1.54 11.58 10.38
N TYR A 18 0.49 11.01 10.96
CA TYR A 18 -0.70 11.78 11.30
C TYR A 18 -1.26 11.30 12.63
N LYS A 19 -1.32 12.21 13.61
CA LYS A 19 -2.04 11.96 14.85
C LYS A 19 -3.53 12.24 14.63
N LYS A 20 -4.24 11.35 13.91
CA LYS A 20 -5.70 11.33 14.01
C LYS A 20 -6.08 10.75 15.37
N ARG A 21 -7.10 11.30 16.00
CA ARG A 21 -7.82 10.59 17.07
C ARG A 21 -8.84 9.65 16.43
N TYR A 22 -9.12 8.56 17.12
CA TYR A 22 -10.26 7.65 16.88
C TYR A 22 -11.47 8.36 16.28
N ASP A 23 -11.84 7.96 15.06
CA ASP A 23 -13.00 8.46 14.32
C ASP A 23 -14.02 7.33 14.14
N ALA A 24 -14.93 7.19 15.11
CA ALA A 24 -15.94 6.14 15.11
C ALA A 24 -16.81 6.13 13.85
N VAL A 25 -17.08 7.33 13.29
CA VAL A 25 -17.90 7.49 12.09
C VAL A 25 -17.19 6.89 10.89
N LEU A 26 -15.88 7.13 10.79
CA LEU A 26 -15.04 6.61 9.73
C LEU A 26 -14.89 5.09 9.78
N LEU A 27 -14.59 4.53 10.96
CA LEU A 27 -14.52 3.08 11.12
C LEU A 27 -15.87 2.41 10.84
N SER A 28 -16.98 3.06 11.23
CA SER A 28 -18.32 2.58 10.87
C SER A 28 -18.52 2.52 9.36
N LYS A 29 -18.06 3.53 8.60
CA LYS A 29 -18.12 3.52 7.13
C LYS A 29 -17.25 2.43 6.52
N VAL A 30 -16.02 2.27 7.01
CA VAL A 30 -15.12 1.17 6.59
C VAL A 30 -15.79 -0.19 6.81
N GLY A 31 -16.38 -0.39 7.99
CA GLY A 31 -17.15 -1.60 8.31
C GLY A 31 -18.30 -1.84 7.34
N MET A 32 -19.10 -0.82 7.05
CA MET A 32 -20.20 -0.93 6.07
C MET A 32 -19.71 -1.35 4.68
N TYR A 33 -18.59 -0.80 4.21
CA TYR A 33 -18.03 -1.18 2.90
C TYR A 33 -17.44 -2.59 2.91
N ALA A 34 -16.74 -2.98 3.97
CA ALA A 34 -16.18 -4.32 4.12
C ALA A 34 -17.30 -5.38 4.21
N GLU A 35 -18.37 -5.12 4.97
CA GLU A 35 -19.55 -6.00 5.03
C GLU A 35 -20.22 -6.14 3.65
N LEU A 36 -20.32 -5.05 2.89
CA LEU A 36 -20.82 -5.10 1.52
C LEU A 36 -19.90 -5.92 0.61
N ALA A 37 -18.59 -5.73 0.72
CA ALA A 37 -17.60 -6.50 -0.04
C ALA A 37 -17.70 -8.00 0.28
N ALA A 38 -17.81 -8.36 1.57
CA ALA A 38 -18.00 -9.74 2.01
C ALA A 38 -19.25 -10.37 1.36
N ARG A 39 -20.37 -9.65 1.34
CA ARG A 39 -21.62 -10.13 0.69
C ARG A 39 -21.49 -10.32 -0.81
N LEU A 40 -20.56 -9.62 -1.45
CA LEU A 40 -20.29 -9.72 -2.89
C LEU A 40 -19.15 -10.71 -3.22
N GLY A 41 -18.54 -11.34 -2.21
CA GLY A 41 -17.36 -12.20 -2.41
C GLY A 41 -16.12 -11.42 -2.83
N LEU A 42 -16.01 -10.16 -2.44
CA LEU A 42 -14.90 -9.25 -2.75
C LEU A 42 -14.06 -8.96 -1.50
N CYS A 43 -12.78 -8.67 -1.72
CA CYS A 43 -11.90 -8.11 -0.71
C CYS A 43 -11.57 -6.64 -1.06
N LEU A 44 -11.80 -5.74 -0.13
CA LEU A 44 -11.30 -4.37 -0.22
C LEU A 44 -9.83 -4.34 0.14
N ALA A 45 -9.05 -3.59 -0.62
CA ALA A 45 -7.65 -3.31 -0.34
C ALA A 45 -7.53 -1.83 0.03
N LEU A 46 -7.27 -1.55 1.31
CA LEU A 46 -7.04 -0.20 1.81
C LEU A 46 -5.60 0.19 1.55
N GLU A 47 -5.41 1.23 0.75
CA GLU A 47 -4.09 1.74 0.42
C GLU A 47 -3.45 2.49 1.60
N ASN A 48 -2.13 2.38 1.74
CA ASN A 48 -1.45 3.01 2.86
C ASN A 48 -1.52 4.53 2.83
N GLY A 49 -1.76 5.08 4.02
CA GLY A 49 -1.34 6.41 4.42
C GLY A 49 -0.47 6.26 5.67
N PRO A 50 -0.66 7.10 6.70
CA PRO A 50 0.02 6.94 7.99
C PRO A 50 -0.21 5.54 8.63
N ILE A 51 0.85 4.93 9.15
CA ILE A 51 0.81 3.58 9.77
C ILE A 51 -0.24 3.50 10.87
N GLU A 52 -0.31 4.51 11.74
CA GLU A 52 -1.21 4.51 12.91
C GLU A 52 -2.68 4.39 12.49
N VAL A 53 -3.03 4.93 11.32
CA VAL A 53 -4.38 4.83 10.76
C VAL A 53 -4.66 3.42 10.26
N LEU A 54 -3.69 2.79 9.60
CA LEU A 54 -3.84 1.42 9.11
C LEU A 54 -3.97 0.42 10.26
N GLU A 55 -3.19 0.60 11.34
CA GLU A 55 -3.31 -0.19 12.57
C GLU A 55 -4.74 -0.11 13.15
N GLU A 56 -5.30 1.10 13.29
CA GLU A 56 -6.67 1.28 13.78
C GLU A 56 -7.71 0.56 12.92
N VAL A 57 -7.55 0.60 11.60
CA VAL A 57 -8.48 -0.06 10.66
C VAL A 57 -8.35 -1.58 10.74
N ILE A 58 -7.13 -2.12 10.85
CA ILE A 58 -6.90 -3.56 11.01
C ILE A 58 -7.45 -4.05 12.36
N ASP A 59 -7.18 -3.35 13.45
CA ASP A 59 -7.74 -3.69 14.76
C ASP A 59 -9.27 -3.66 14.76
N PHE A 60 -9.86 -2.73 14.03
CA PHE A 60 -11.31 -2.71 13.81
C PHE A 60 -11.78 -3.92 12.99
N ALA A 61 -11.10 -4.24 11.89
CA ALA A 61 -11.43 -5.38 11.04
C ALA A 61 -11.39 -6.69 11.82
N VAL A 62 -10.36 -6.90 12.65
CA VAL A 62 -10.21 -8.07 13.53
C VAL A 62 -11.36 -8.15 14.53
N ARG A 63 -11.67 -7.06 15.23
CA ARG A 63 -12.77 -7.03 16.21
C ARG A 63 -14.15 -7.29 15.57
N LYS A 64 -14.29 -7.01 14.29
CA LYS A 64 -15.54 -7.20 13.52
C LYS A 64 -15.56 -8.47 12.67
N ASN A 65 -14.49 -9.27 12.70
CA ASN A 65 -14.33 -10.46 11.88
C ASN A 65 -14.46 -10.17 10.36
N LEU A 66 -13.81 -9.10 9.89
CA LEU A 66 -13.87 -8.61 8.50
C LEU A 66 -12.58 -8.88 7.70
N GLN A 67 -11.61 -9.62 8.25
CA GLN A 67 -10.28 -9.82 7.66
C GLN A 67 -10.30 -10.49 6.27
N GLU A 68 -11.32 -11.28 5.96
CA GLU A 68 -11.47 -11.90 4.63
C GLU A 68 -11.96 -10.91 3.56
N SER A 69 -12.56 -9.80 3.98
CA SER A 69 -13.20 -8.79 3.11
C SER A 69 -12.50 -7.44 3.12
N LEU A 70 -11.47 -7.28 3.97
CA LEU A 70 -10.69 -6.06 4.13
C LEU A 70 -9.24 -6.41 4.43
N GLY A 71 -8.36 -6.06 3.51
CA GLY A 71 -6.91 -6.14 3.65
C GLY A 71 -6.23 -4.82 3.29
N ILE A 72 -4.91 -4.85 3.23
CA ILE A 72 -4.04 -3.70 2.97
C ILE A 72 -3.43 -3.79 1.57
N CYS A 73 -3.41 -2.65 0.89
CA CYS A 73 -2.55 -2.40 -0.25
C CYS A 73 -1.40 -1.51 0.19
N ILE A 74 -0.16 -1.95 0.02
CA ILE A 74 0.99 -1.06 0.18
C ILE A 74 1.41 -0.54 -1.19
N ASP A 75 1.29 0.76 -1.35
CA ASP A 75 1.91 1.55 -2.41
C ASP A 75 3.34 1.91 -1.99
N THR A 76 4.30 1.33 -2.73
CA THR A 76 5.73 1.48 -2.44
C THR A 76 6.22 2.91 -2.65
N GLY A 77 5.68 3.61 -3.65
CA GLY A 77 6.11 4.97 -3.94
C GLY A 77 5.53 5.96 -2.93
N HIS A 78 4.26 5.84 -2.56
CA HIS A 78 3.66 6.71 -1.54
C HIS A 78 4.43 6.59 -0.23
N ALA A 79 4.78 5.36 0.17
CA ALA A 79 5.58 5.11 1.36
C ALA A 79 7.03 5.64 1.25
N SER A 80 7.62 5.74 0.04
CA SER A 80 8.99 6.25 -0.14
C SER A 80 9.08 7.76 -0.32
N MET A 81 7.99 8.49 -0.53
CA MET A 81 8.01 9.96 -0.76
C MET A 81 8.60 10.80 0.39
N HIS A 82 8.82 10.20 1.56
CA HIS A 82 9.50 10.84 2.70
C HIS A 82 10.84 10.18 3.05
N ALA A 83 11.50 9.54 2.09
CA ALA A 83 12.75 8.81 2.32
C ALA A 83 13.86 9.68 2.94
N GLY A 84 13.87 10.99 2.67
CA GLY A 84 14.80 11.93 3.33
C GLY A 84 14.57 12.10 4.84
N LYS A 85 13.37 11.77 5.35
CA LYS A 85 13.03 11.77 6.78
C LYS A 85 13.12 10.36 7.37
N ASP A 86 12.64 9.36 6.64
CA ASP A 86 12.62 7.97 7.06
C ASP A 86 12.80 7.03 5.86
N PRO A 87 14.04 6.61 5.56
CA PRO A 87 14.32 5.72 4.43
C PRO A 87 13.74 4.31 4.62
N GLU A 88 13.44 3.93 5.86
CA GLU A 88 12.89 2.62 6.19
C GLU A 88 11.36 2.57 6.14
N ASN A 89 10.68 3.68 5.80
CA ASN A 89 9.22 3.78 5.93
C ASN A 89 8.49 2.71 5.11
N VAL A 90 8.94 2.43 3.87
CA VAL A 90 8.40 1.34 3.04
C VAL A 90 8.53 -0.01 3.76
N LEU A 91 9.71 -0.30 4.32
CA LEU A 91 9.97 -1.56 5.00
C LEU A 91 9.18 -1.68 6.30
N LYS A 92 8.96 -0.57 7.03
CA LYS A 92 8.09 -0.54 8.22
C LYS A 92 6.65 -0.90 7.87
N HIS A 93 6.09 -0.31 6.81
CA HIS A 93 4.75 -0.66 6.34
C HIS A 93 4.65 -2.15 5.99
N LEU A 94 5.59 -2.66 5.19
CA LEU A 94 5.58 -4.07 4.78
C LEU A 94 5.72 -5.02 5.97
N ARG A 95 6.62 -4.76 6.91
CA ARG A 95 6.81 -5.60 8.11
C ARG A 95 5.57 -5.57 9.03
N THR A 96 4.94 -4.40 9.18
CA THR A 96 3.79 -4.23 10.08
C THR A 96 2.54 -4.90 9.53
N PHE A 97 2.29 -4.77 8.22
CA PHE A 97 1.03 -5.20 7.61
C PHE A 97 1.13 -6.47 6.77
N LYS A 98 2.27 -7.18 6.81
CA LYS A 98 2.54 -8.35 5.96
C LYS A 98 1.40 -9.37 5.94
N GLU A 99 0.88 -9.73 7.11
CA GLU A 99 -0.18 -10.73 7.28
C GLU A 99 -1.55 -10.25 6.76
N HIS A 100 -1.70 -8.95 6.52
CA HIS A 100 -2.92 -8.33 6.01
C HIS A 100 -2.77 -7.85 4.56
N LEU A 101 -1.63 -8.06 3.92
CA LEU A 101 -1.38 -7.67 2.54
C LEU A 101 -2.24 -8.47 1.58
N VAL A 102 -2.99 -7.76 0.75
CA VAL A 102 -3.78 -8.37 -0.34
C VAL A 102 -3.37 -7.84 -1.72
N GLN A 103 -2.60 -6.76 -1.79
CA GLN A 103 -2.09 -6.18 -3.02
C GLN A 103 -0.87 -5.28 -2.75
N LEU A 104 -0.04 -5.05 -3.78
CA LEU A 104 0.90 -3.93 -3.83
C LEU A 104 0.59 -3.02 -5.02
N HIS A 105 0.77 -1.73 -4.82
CA HIS A 105 1.04 -0.80 -5.91
C HIS A 105 2.54 -0.59 -6.02
N VAL A 106 3.06 -0.76 -7.22
CA VAL A 106 4.48 -0.91 -7.49
C VAL A 106 4.91 0.22 -8.41
N HIS A 107 5.61 1.17 -7.83
CA HIS A 107 6.37 2.21 -8.51
C HIS A 107 7.42 2.79 -7.56
N ASP A 108 8.31 3.58 -8.14
CA ASP A 108 9.47 4.15 -7.46
C ASP A 108 9.46 5.68 -7.57
N ASN A 109 10.24 6.35 -6.73
CA ASN A 109 10.43 7.80 -6.80
C ASN A 109 11.73 8.23 -6.15
N LEU A 110 12.06 9.53 -6.28
CA LEU A 110 13.28 10.10 -5.71
C LEU A 110 13.12 10.55 -4.23
N GLY A 111 12.05 10.11 -3.57
CA GLY A 111 11.86 10.32 -2.14
C GLY A 111 11.30 11.68 -1.74
N LEU A 112 10.66 12.39 -2.69
CA LEU A 112 10.12 13.74 -2.50
C LEU A 112 8.68 13.92 -3.02
N LYS A 113 8.32 13.20 -4.07
CA LYS A 113 7.02 13.31 -4.74
C LYS A 113 6.66 12.01 -5.43
N ASP A 114 5.42 11.95 -5.90
CA ASP A 114 4.84 10.78 -6.53
C ASP A 114 5.24 10.67 -8.01
N ASP A 115 6.49 10.28 -8.25
CA ASP A 115 7.11 10.27 -9.58
C ASP A 115 6.57 9.14 -10.49
N HIS A 116 6.11 8.02 -9.91
CA HIS A 116 5.72 6.80 -10.63
C HIS A 116 6.83 6.26 -11.56
N LEU A 117 8.08 6.28 -11.10
CA LEU A 117 9.21 5.70 -11.84
C LEU A 117 9.14 4.18 -11.85
N ILE A 118 9.84 3.59 -12.83
CA ILE A 118 10.09 2.15 -12.89
C ILE A 118 10.92 1.73 -11.65
N PRO A 119 10.63 0.58 -11.00
CA PRO A 119 11.45 0.01 -9.95
C PRO A 119 12.95 0.01 -10.25
N GLY A 120 13.75 0.48 -9.30
CA GLY A 120 15.20 0.57 -9.42
C GLY A 120 15.70 1.89 -10.02
N LYS A 121 14.81 2.81 -10.39
CA LYS A 121 15.16 4.17 -10.84
C LYS A 121 14.99 5.22 -9.75
N GLY A 122 14.52 4.84 -8.57
CA GLY A 122 14.32 5.73 -7.44
C GLY A 122 15.04 5.26 -6.18
N CYS A 123 14.40 5.48 -5.03
CA CYS A 123 14.97 5.26 -3.70
C CYS A 123 14.29 4.14 -2.90
N VAL A 124 13.28 3.46 -3.45
CA VAL A 124 12.66 2.30 -2.78
C VAL A 124 13.73 1.20 -2.60
N PRO A 125 13.92 0.66 -1.38
CA PRO A 125 14.94 -0.35 -1.10
C PRO A 125 14.47 -1.76 -1.57
N TRP A 126 14.38 -1.94 -2.89
CA TRP A 126 13.73 -3.11 -3.51
C TRP A 126 14.27 -4.48 -3.07
N SER A 127 15.58 -4.62 -2.84
CA SER A 127 16.14 -5.89 -2.35
C SER A 127 15.51 -6.31 -1.01
N ALA A 128 15.40 -5.36 -0.07
CA ALA A 128 14.78 -5.61 1.24
C ALA A 128 13.27 -5.77 1.14
N VAL A 129 12.61 -5.04 0.22
CA VAL A 129 11.18 -5.23 -0.09
C VAL A 129 10.92 -6.67 -0.55
N MET A 130 11.69 -7.16 -1.51
CA MET A 130 11.52 -8.51 -2.06
C MET A 130 11.88 -9.60 -1.05
N GLU A 131 12.85 -9.34 -0.16
CA GLU A 131 13.19 -10.23 0.95
C GLU A 131 12.01 -10.39 1.93
N ILE A 132 11.40 -9.28 2.38
CA ILE A 132 10.24 -9.31 3.30
C ILE A 132 9.07 -10.10 2.70
N LEU A 133 8.88 -9.99 1.39
CA LEU A 133 7.76 -10.58 0.65
C LEU A 133 8.03 -11.98 0.11
N ASN A 134 9.22 -12.55 0.32
CA ASN A 134 9.67 -13.75 -0.41
C ASN A 134 8.72 -14.96 -0.32
N ASP A 135 8.09 -15.15 0.84
CA ASP A 135 7.13 -16.22 1.13
C ASP A 135 5.71 -15.97 0.58
N ILE A 136 5.31 -14.71 0.37
CA ILE A 136 3.96 -14.35 -0.11
C ILE A 136 3.92 -13.82 -1.55
N ARG A 137 5.07 -13.48 -2.14
CA ARG A 137 5.15 -12.79 -3.45
C ARG A 137 4.54 -13.56 -4.63
N GLN A 138 4.38 -14.88 -4.54
CA GLN A 138 3.75 -15.66 -5.61
C GLN A 138 2.23 -15.53 -5.63
N SER A 139 1.60 -15.32 -4.47
CA SER A 139 0.15 -15.17 -4.33
C SER A 139 -0.29 -13.72 -4.17
N LEU A 140 0.63 -12.81 -3.85
CA LEU A 140 0.35 -11.39 -3.72
C LEU A 140 0.32 -10.71 -5.11
N PRO A 141 -0.75 -10.02 -5.50
CA PRO A 141 -0.79 -9.24 -6.73
C PRO A 141 0.10 -8.00 -6.68
N PHE A 142 0.94 -7.81 -7.71
CA PHE A 142 1.76 -6.63 -7.91
C PHE A 142 1.13 -5.81 -9.04
N VAL A 143 0.58 -4.64 -8.71
CA VAL A 143 -0.03 -3.72 -9.69
C VAL A 143 0.96 -2.61 -9.97
N PHE A 144 1.50 -2.57 -11.19
CA PHE A 144 2.48 -1.57 -11.58
C PHE A 144 1.80 -0.27 -12.00
N GLU A 145 2.15 0.84 -11.33
CA GLU A 145 1.59 2.17 -11.62
C GLU A 145 2.69 3.07 -12.17
N LEU A 146 2.95 3.02 -13.48
CA LEU A 146 4.17 3.58 -14.07
C LEU A 146 3.86 4.77 -14.98
N LYS A 147 4.60 5.86 -14.83
CA LYS A 147 4.66 6.95 -15.81
C LYS A 147 5.85 6.72 -16.73
N THR A 148 5.58 6.57 -18.02
CA THR A 148 6.61 6.42 -19.05
C THR A 148 6.26 7.24 -20.29
N VAL A 149 7.28 7.76 -20.96
CA VAL A 149 7.17 8.36 -22.31
C VAL A 149 7.29 7.31 -23.41
N GLU A 150 7.74 6.11 -23.05
CA GLU A 150 7.85 4.95 -23.94
C GLU A 150 6.56 4.11 -23.88
N SER A 151 6.63 2.87 -24.34
CA SER A 151 5.54 1.91 -24.27
C SER A 151 5.27 1.45 -22.82
N PRO A 152 4.01 1.50 -22.34
CA PRO A 152 3.64 0.92 -21.04
C PRO A 152 4.01 -0.56 -20.90
N ALA A 153 3.97 -1.31 -22.01
CA ALA A 153 4.33 -2.72 -22.01
C ALA A 153 5.83 -2.94 -21.79
N ASP A 154 6.67 -2.04 -22.28
CA ASP A 154 8.12 -2.14 -22.11
C ASP A 154 8.55 -1.70 -20.71
N ALA A 155 7.93 -0.65 -20.17
CA ALA A 155 8.10 -0.27 -18.77
C ALA A 155 7.72 -1.41 -17.80
N LEU A 156 6.63 -2.14 -18.08
CA LEU A 156 6.24 -3.33 -17.31
C LEU A 156 7.28 -4.45 -17.42
N LYS A 157 7.80 -4.73 -18.63
CA LYS A 157 8.84 -5.76 -18.82
C LYS A 157 10.12 -5.41 -18.07
N GLU A 158 10.58 -4.16 -18.14
CA GLU A 158 11.76 -3.69 -17.41
C GLU A 158 11.54 -3.84 -15.90
N SER A 159 10.42 -3.36 -15.39
CA SER A 159 10.05 -3.45 -13.96
C SER A 159 10.05 -4.90 -13.47
N LYS A 160 9.40 -5.80 -14.23
CA LYS A 160 9.34 -7.23 -13.89
C LYS A 160 10.74 -7.85 -13.92
N SER A 161 11.52 -7.57 -14.97
CA SER A 161 12.88 -8.10 -15.10
C SER A 161 13.74 -7.69 -13.93
N PHE A 162 13.70 -6.42 -13.54
CA PHE A 162 14.43 -5.91 -12.37
C PHE A 162 14.03 -6.65 -11.09
N LEU A 163 12.74 -6.72 -10.77
CA LEU A 163 12.27 -7.36 -9.54
C LEU A 163 12.54 -8.88 -9.48
N THR A 164 12.55 -9.57 -10.62
CA THR A 164 12.84 -11.02 -10.67
C THR A 164 14.31 -11.37 -10.45
N GLN A 165 15.21 -10.39 -10.53
CA GLN A 165 16.64 -10.58 -10.26
C GLN A 165 17.00 -10.42 -8.78
N LEU A 166 16.02 -10.05 -7.94
CA LEU A 166 16.15 -9.79 -6.50
C LEU A 166 15.67 -10.97 -5.64
#